data_AF-A0A7W0KWA9-F1
#
_entry.id   AF-A0A7W0KWA9-F1
#
_cell.length_a   1.000
_cell.length_b   1.000
_cell.length_c   1.000
_cell.angle_alpha   90.00
_cell.angle_beta   90.00
_cell.angle_gamma   90.00
#
_symmetry.space_group_name_H-M   'P 1'
#
loop_
_entity.id
_entity.type
_entity.pdbx_description
1 polymer ?
#
loop_
_entity_poly.entity_id
_entity_poly.type
_entity_poly.pdbx_seq_one_letter_code
_entity_poly.pdbx_strand_id
1 'polypeptide(L)'
;MRRERLILPLVLATTVLASPGAAVEARPGDQYVPLGDSFTAGPLIPTQIAPLGCLKSNRNYPTVVDGTLGSSAFRDISCSGATTDDMFAPQSIVGGSNPAQLSALSASTTLVTLGIGANDIGFTEIIQHCSTLNPFATPCRNR
;
A
#
# COMPACT_ATOMS: atom_id res chain seq x y z
N MET A 1 35.83 -53.32 18.38
CA MET A 1 35.34 -53.66 17.02
C MET A 1 33.82 -53.64 17.01
N ARG A 2 33.22 -52.59 16.43
CA ARG A 2 31.82 -52.57 15.98
C ARG A 2 31.77 -51.65 14.77
N ARG A 3 31.55 -52.22 13.58
CA ARG A 3 31.42 -51.49 12.31
C ARG A 3 29.94 -51.21 12.11
N GLU A 4 29.53 -49.97 12.29
CA GLU A 4 28.16 -49.55 11.95
C GLU A 4 28.21 -48.88 10.58
N ARG A 5 27.52 -49.48 9.60
CA ARG A 5 27.42 -48.96 8.23
C ARG A 5 26.33 -47.91 8.19
N LEU A 6 26.70 -46.65 7.98
CA LEU A 6 25.76 -45.55 7.75
C LEU A 6 25.14 -45.73 6.35
N ILE A 7 23.83 -45.95 6.28
CA ILE A 7 23.06 -45.92 5.03
C ILE A 7 22.37 -44.56 4.98
N LEU A 8 22.77 -43.70 4.04
CA LEU A 8 22.18 -42.38 3.85
C LEU A 8 20.98 -42.50 2.87
N PRO A 9 19.75 -42.14 3.25
CA PRO A 9 18.62 -42.20 2.34
C PRO A 9 18.70 -41.01 1.38
N LEU A 10 18.64 -41.29 0.08
CA LEU A 10 18.53 -40.28 -0.97
C LEU A 10 17.10 -39.72 -0.96
N VAL A 11 16.91 -38.55 -0.34
CA VAL A 11 15.64 -37.82 -0.39
C VAL A 11 15.54 -37.10 -1.74
N LEU A 12 14.68 -37.58 -2.62
CA LEU A 12 14.41 -36.97 -3.91
C LEU A 12 13.52 -35.73 -3.69
N ALA A 13 14.13 -34.55 -3.65
CA ALA A 13 13.41 -33.28 -3.52
C ALA A 13 12.70 -32.94 -4.84
N THR A 14 11.39 -33.15 -4.91
CA THR A 14 10.54 -32.63 -5.99
C THR A 14 10.40 -31.12 -5.84
N THR A 15 11.10 -30.36 -6.68
CA THR A 15 10.97 -28.92 -6.78
C THR A 15 9.66 -28.56 -7.48
N VAL A 16 8.70 -28.02 -6.72
CA VAL A 16 7.53 -27.34 -7.30
C VAL A 16 8.01 -26.03 -7.89
N LEU A 17 8.10 -25.95 -9.22
CA LEU A 17 8.31 -24.72 -9.95
C LEU A 17 7.05 -23.85 -9.80
N ALA A 18 7.06 -22.94 -8.84
CA ALA A 18 6.09 -21.85 -8.79
C ALA A 18 6.37 -20.94 -9.99
N SER A 19 5.49 -20.93 -10.99
CA SER A 19 5.55 -19.96 -12.08
C SER A 19 5.43 -18.56 -11.47
N PRO A 20 6.37 -17.63 -11.73
CA PRO A 20 6.17 -16.23 -11.35
C PRO A 20 4.92 -15.74 -12.08
N GLY A 21 3.94 -15.23 -11.32
CA GLY A 21 2.79 -14.56 -11.91
C GLY A 21 3.30 -13.48 -12.86
N ALA A 22 2.81 -13.47 -14.10
CA ALA A 22 3.24 -12.50 -15.10
C ALA A 22 3.09 -11.10 -14.52
N ALA A 23 4.20 -10.39 -14.36
CA ALA A 23 4.16 -8.97 -14.06
C ALA A 23 3.44 -8.30 -15.23
N VAL A 24 2.32 -7.63 -14.95
CA VAL A 24 1.67 -6.77 -15.95
C VAL A 24 2.62 -5.60 -16.17
N GLU A 25 3.38 -5.66 -17.25
CA GLU A 25 4.19 -4.53 -17.71
C GLU A 25 3.22 -3.46 -18.20
N ALA A 26 3.15 -2.33 -17.50
CA ALA A 26 2.33 -1.21 -17.94
C ALA A 26 2.87 -0.73 -19.29
N ARG A 27 1.97 -0.55 -20.24
CA ARG A 27 2.34 -0.12 -21.58
C ARG A 27 2.34 1.41 -21.64
N PRO A 28 3.26 2.02 -22.40
CA PRO A 28 3.14 3.43 -22.77
C PRO A 28 1.72 3.70 -23.30
N GLY A 29 0.98 4.58 -22.63
CA GLY A 29 -0.43 4.82 -22.91
C GLY A 29 -1.38 4.51 -21.74
N ASP A 30 -0.94 3.75 -20.74
CA ASP A 30 -1.79 3.42 -19.60
C ASP A 30 -2.22 4.65 -18.80
N GLN A 31 -3.45 4.62 -18.26
CA GLN A 31 -3.93 5.64 -17.31
C GLN A 31 -3.88 5.05 -15.91
N TYR A 32 -3.04 5.65 -15.07
CA TYR A 32 -2.77 5.17 -13.73
C TYR A 32 -3.51 5.98 -12.67
N VAL A 33 -4.33 5.30 -11.87
CA VAL A 33 -5.12 5.89 -10.80
C VAL A 33 -4.79 5.19 -9.48
N PRO A 34 -3.85 5.73 -8.68
CA PRO A 34 -3.62 5.24 -7.33
C PRO A 34 -4.70 5.76 -6.37
N LEU A 35 -5.26 4.85 -5.58
CA LEU A 35 -6.25 5.09 -4.55
C LEU A 35 -5.71 4.62 -3.20
N GLY A 36 -6.13 5.25 -2.12
CA GLY A 36 -5.82 4.74 -0.79
C GLY A 36 -5.75 5.77 0.32
N ASP A 37 -5.26 5.29 1.46
CA ASP A 37 -5.03 6.03 2.69
C ASP A 37 -3.63 6.67 2.78
N SER A 38 -3.18 6.99 4.00
CA SER A 38 -1.87 7.57 4.29
C SER A 38 -0.68 6.75 3.78
N PHE A 39 -0.78 5.42 3.70
CA PHE A 39 0.29 4.60 3.13
C PHE A 39 0.48 4.87 1.64
N THR A 40 -0.57 5.33 0.96
CA THR A 40 -0.54 5.75 -0.44
C THR A 40 -0.24 7.24 -0.58
N ALA A 41 -0.85 8.09 0.26
CA ALA A 41 -0.67 9.54 0.22
C ALA A 41 0.77 9.98 0.59
N GLY A 42 1.43 9.27 1.50
CA GLY A 42 2.81 9.57 1.91
C GLY A 42 2.92 10.83 2.77
N PRO A 43 2.24 10.92 3.92
CA PRO A 43 2.41 12.03 4.85
C PRO A 43 3.86 12.10 5.33
N LEU A 44 4.35 13.30 5.61
CA LEU A 44 5.73 13.61 6.04
C LEU A 44 6.83 13.36 5.01
N ILE A 45 6.54 12.71 3.88
CA ILE A 45 7.42 12.76 2.71
C ILE A 45 7.42 14.21 2.21
N PRO A 46 8.59 14.82 1.90
CA PRO A 46 8.65 16.25 1.55
C PRO A 46 7.66 16.67 0.45
N THR A 47 7.28 17.96 0.48
CA THR A 47 6.39 18.61 -0.49
C THR A 47 4.99 18.00 -0.55
N GLN A 48 4.17 18.42 0.41
CA GLN A 48 2.76 18.09 0.51
C GLN A 48 1.96 18.98 -0.47
N ILE A 49 1.07 18.38 -1.27
CA ILE A 49 0.31 19.05 -2.33
C ILE A 49 -1.19 19.06 -2.05
N ALA A 50 -1.91 19.95 -2.75
CA ALA A 50 -3.34 20.10 -2.56
C ALA A 50 -4.13 18.83 -2.94
N PRO A 51 -5.26 18.56 -2.25
CA PRO A 51 -5.73 19.29 -1.08
C PRO A 51 -4.87 19.00 0.16
N LEU A 52 -4.41 20.04 0.85
CA LEU A 52 -3.37 19.91 1.91
C LEU A 52 -3.83 19.06 3.10
N GLY A 53 -5.14 19.00 3.37
CA GLY A 53 -5.70 18.14 4.40
C GLY A 53 -5.49 16.64 4.15
N CYS A 54 -5.18 16.23 2.92
CA CYS A 54 -4.87 14.83 2.61
C CYS A 54 -3.45 14.43 2.96
N LEU A 55 -2.56 15.39 3.24
CA LEU A 55 -1.15 15.12 3.47
C LEU A 55 -0.57 14.18 2.39
N LYS A 56 -0.89 14.49 1.14
CA LYS A 56 -0.38 13.78 -0.03
C LYS A 56 0.91 14.43 -0.50
N SER A 57 2.00 13.67 -0.55
CA SER A 57 3.27 14.11 -1.09
C SER A 57 3.32 13.97 -2.61
N ASN A 58 3.98 14.90 -3.29
CA ASN A 58 4.35 14.74 -4.70
C ASN A 58 5.55 13.77 -4.92
N ARG A 59 5.92 12.99 -3.91
CA ARG A 59 6.97 11.96 -3.94
C ARG A 59 6.53 10.68 -3.22
N ASN A 60 5.22 10.47 -3.09
CA ASN A 60 4.67 9.22 -2.59
C ASN A 60 4.96 8.05 -3.56
N TYR A 61 4.75 6.80 -3.11
CA TYR A 61 5.09 5.64 -3.93
C TYR A 61 4.40 5.65 -5.31
N PRO A 62 3.13 6.07 -5.46
CA PRO A 62 2.51 6.13 -6.76
C PRO A 62 3.19 7.11 -7.72
N THR A 63 3.66 8.26 -7.24
CA THR A 63 4.43 9.19 -8.08
C THR A 63 5.73 8.54 -8.58
N VAL A 64 6.43 7.81 -7.71
CA VAL A 64 7.68 7.11 -8.11
C VAL A 64 7.40 6.01 -9.12
N VAL A 65 6.32 5.24 -8.92
CA VAL A 65 5.87 4.22 -9.87
C VAL A 65 5.51 4.86 -11.20
N ASP A 66 4.72 5.94 -11.20
CA ASP A 66 4.30 6.64 -12.40
C ASP A 66 5.49 7.16 -13.23
N GLY A 67 6.50 7.72 -12.56
CA GLY A 67 7.74 8.15 -13.21
C GLY A 67 8.54 7.02 -13.86
N THR A 68 8.32 5.77 -13.44
CA THR A 68 8.92 4.58 -14.06
C THR A 68 8.06 4.02 -15.19
N LEU A 69 6.73 4.02 -15.02
CA LEU A 69 5.78 3.50 -16.02
C LEU A 69 5.63 4.44 -17.22
N GLY A 70 5.74 5.76 -17.02
CA GLY A 70 5.48 6.76 -18.05
C GLY A 70 4.02 6.73 -18.51
N SER A 71 3.08 6.75 -17.55
CA SER A 71 1.64 6.71 -17.86
C SER A 71 1.22 7.91 -18.72
N SER A 72 0.21 7.74 -19.56
CA SER A 72 -0.33 8.84 -20.37
C SER A 72 -1.18 9.81 -19.55
N ALA A 73 -1.70 9.34 -18.41
CA ALA A 73 -2.43 10.14 -17.44
C ALA A 73 -2.27 9.54 -16.04
N PHE A 74 -2.05 10.42 -15.07
CA PHE A 74 -1.89 10.08 -13.66
C PHE A 74 -2.89 10.86 -12.81
N ARG A 75 -3.76 10.15 -12.08
CA ARG A 75 -4.79 10.75 -11.22
C ARG A 75 -4.69 10.21 -9.81
N ASP A 76 -3.80 10.79 -9.01
CA ASP A 76 -3.65 10.42 -7.61
C ASP A 76 -4.58 11.23 -6.71
N ILE A 77 -5.60 10.55 -6.19
CA ILE A 77 -6.59 11.08 -5.23
C ILE A 77 -6.48 10.43 -3.85
N SER A 78 -5.37 9.73 -3.58
CA SER A 78 -5.11 9.14 -2.26
C SER A 78 -5.10 10.22 -1.17
N CYS A 79 -5.53 9.84 0.03
CA CYS A 79 -5.74 10.81 1.09
C CYS A 79 -5.53 10.19 2.47
N SER A 80 -4.73 10.85 3.31
CA SER A 80 -4.48 10.39 4.68
C SER A 80 -5.77 10.28 5.47
N GLY A 81 -5.89 9.21 6.27
CA GLY A 81 -7.08 8.94 7.08
C GLY A 81 -8.27 8.34 6.31
N ALA A 82 -8.16 8.10 5.00
CA ALA A 82 -9.24 7.48 4.24
C ALA A 82 -9.59 6.08 4.76
N THR A 83 -10.88 5.80 4.84
CA THR A 83 -11.49 4.50 5.11
C THR A 83 -12.07 3.90 3.83
N THR A 84 -12.59 2.68 3.89
CA THR A 84 -13.28 2.09 2.73
C THR A 84 -14.55 2.85 2.32
N ASP A 85 -15.21 3.56 3.23
CA ASP A 85 -16.37 4.41 2.91
C ASP A 85 -16.00 5.60 2.01
N ASP A 86 -14.78 6.14 2.18
CA ASP A 86 -14.26 7.26 1.38
C ASP A 86 -13.96 6.87 -0.08
N MET A 87 -14.06 5.58 -0.42
CA MET A 87 -14.08 5.13 -1.81
C MET A 87 -15.34 5.61 -2.53
N PHE A 88 -16.46 5.66 -1.81
CA PHE A 88 -17.80 5.90 -2.36
C PHE A 88 -18.36 7.29 -2.03
N ALA A 89 -17.87 7.92 -0.96
CA ALA A 89 -18.31 9.23 -0.52
C ALA A 89 -17.14 10.22 -0.36
N PRO A 90 -17.38 11.55 -0.43
CA PRO A 90 -16.35 12.53 -0.14
C PRO A 90 -15.81 12.43 1.30
N GLN A 91 -14.49 12.43 1.44
CA GLN A 91 -13.81 12.46 2.73
C GLN A 91 -13.71 13.90 3.23
N SER A 92 -14.14 14.15 4.47
CA SER A 92 -13.92 15.44 5.14
C SER A 92 -12.46 15.56 5.59
N ILE A 93 -11.78 16.64 5.23
CA ILE A 93 -10.38 16.89 5.57
C ILE A 93 -10.21 18.31 6.12
N VAL A 94 -9.06 18.57 6.76
CA VAL A 94 -8.74 19.93 7.21
C VAL A 94 -8.70 20.87 5.99
N GLY A 95 -9.52 21.92 6.03
CA GLY A 95 -9.57 22.93 4.97
C GLY A 95 -10.35 22.53 3.72
N GLY A 96 -11.12 21.43 3.72
CA GLY A 96 -11.99 21.10 2.59
C GLY A 96 -12.50 19.66 2.59
N SER A 97 -12.62 19.11 1.39
CA SER A 97 -12.96 17.69 1.18
C SER A 97 -12.05 17.09 0.11
N ASN A 98 -11.82 15.79 0.22
CA ASN A 98 -11.35 14.98 -0.90
C ASN A 98 -12.58 14.32 -1.54
N PRO A 99 -12.74 14.34 -2.87
CA PRO A 99 -13.84 13.63 -3.52
C PRO A 99 -13.81 12.12 -3.22
N ALA A 100 -14.95 11.45 -3.42
CA ALA A 100 -15.01 9.99 -3.39
C ALA A 100 -13.93 9.40 -4.30
N GLN A 101 -13.09 8.52 -3.77
CA GLN A 101 -11.88 8.12 -4.51
C GLN A 101 -12.20 7.38 -5.82
N LEU A 102 -13.29 6.61 -5.88
CA LEU A 102 -13.71 5.94 -7.12
C LEU A 102 -14.15 6.91 -8.22
N SER A 103 -14.43 8.18 -7.91
CA SER A 103 -14.65 9.23 -8.93
C SER A 103 -13.40 9.55 -9.75
N ALA A 104 -12.23 9.09 -9.31
CA ALA A 104 -10.98 9.16 -10.06
C ALA A 104 -10.87 8.12 -11.18
N LEU A 105 -11.79 7.15 -11.25
CA LEU A 105 -11.80 6.12 -12.30
C LEU A 105 -12.59 6.57 -13.52
N SER A 106 -12.23 6.02 -14.67
CA SER A 106 -12.98 6.14 -15.92
C SER A 106 -12.90 4.82 -16.70
N ALA A 107 -13.69 4.71 -17.78
CA ALA A 107 -13.60 3.56 -18.70
C ALA A 107 -12.22 3.42 -19.39
N SER A 108 -11.39 4.47 -19.35
CA SER A 108 -10.02 4.48 -19.89
C SER A 108 -8.95 4.20 -18.85
N THR A 109 -9.29 4.03 -17.57
CA THR A 109 -8.34 3.61 -16.53
C THR A 109 -7.87 2.19 -16.81
N THR A 110 -6.57 1.99 -16.93
CA THR A 110 -5.97 0.67 -17.22
C THR A 110 -5.15 0.11 -16.06
N LEU A 111 -4.71 0.96 -15.13
CA LEU A 111 -4.01 0.54 -13.92
C LEU A 111 -4.56 1.24 -12.69
N VAL A 112 -4.84 0.46 -11.65
CA VAL A 112 -5.23 0.93 -10.33
C VAL A 112 -4.33 0.26 -9.29
N THR A 113 -3.78 1.04 -8.37
CA THR A 113 -3.25 0.50 -7.10
C THR A 113 -4.14 0.97 -5.97
N LEU A 114 -4.30 0.13 -4.95
CA LEU A 114 -5.17 0.40 -3.82
C LEU A 114 -4.48 -0.01 -2.51
N GLY A 115 -4.29 0.95 -1.61
CA GLY A 115 -3.88 0.72 -0.22
C GLY A 115 -4.87 1.35 0.74
N ILE A 116 -5.79 0.55 1.28
CA ILE A 116 -6.90 1.01 2.14
C ILE A 116 -7.20 -0.05 3.22
N GLY A 117 -7.86 0.36 4.32
CA GLY A 117 -8.38 -0.57 5.33
C GLY A 117 -7.78 -0.41 6.73
N ALA A 118 -6.60 0.22 6.86
CA ALA A 118 -5.96 0.37 8.17
C ALA A 118 -6.77 1.32 9.09
N ASN A 119 -7.36 2.36 8.52
CA ASN A 119 -8.18 3.30 9.30
C ASN A 119 -9.51 2.67 9.73
N ASP A 120 -10.08 1.76 8.92
CA ASP A 120 -11.33 1.06 9.22
C ASP A 120 -11.24 0.21 10.50
N ILE A 121 -10.04 -0.31 10.81
CA ILE A 121 -9.79 -1.14 12.01
C ILE A 121 -9.21 -0.35 13.19
N GLY A 122 -9.07 0.98 13.08
CA GLY A 122 -8.43 1.80 14.11
C GLY A 122 -6.93 1.48 14.28
N PHE A 123 -6.21 1.26 13.18
CA PHE A 123 -4.80 0.87 13.23
C PHE A 123 -3.92 1.94 13.90
N THR A 124 -4.27 3.23 13.76
CA THR A 124 -3.55 4.31 14.45
C THR A 124 -3.67 4.19 15.96
N GLU A 125 -4.86 3.89 16.47
CA GLU A 125 -5.11 3.68 17.90
C GLU A 125 -4.33 2.46 18.41
N ILE A 126 -4.30 1.37 17.62
CA ILE A 126 -3.50 0.19 17.91
C ILE A 126 -2.02 0.58 18.02
N ILE A 127 -1.46 1.32 17.06
CA ILE A 127 -0.06 1.77 17.12
C ILE A 127 0.16 2.63 18.37
N GLN A 128 -0.72 3.58 18.67
CA GLN A 128 -0.56 4.46 19.84
C GLN A 128 -0.58 3.68 21.17
N HIS A 129 -1.37 2.63 21.27
CA HIS A 129 -1.48 1.81 22.48
C HIS A 129 -0.37 0.74 22.58
N CYS A 130 0.05 0.20 21.44
CA CYS A 130 0.97 -0.93 21.36
C CYS A 130 2.41 -0.53 21.04
N SER A 131 2.69 0.74 20.78
CA SER A 131 4.05 1.22 20.53
C SER A 131 4.64 1.89 21.78
N THR A 132 5.94 1.68 21.99
CA THR A 132 6.67 2.24 23.12
C THR A 132 8.11 2.48 22.73
N LEU A 133 8.70 3.55 23.28
CA LEU A 133 10.13 3.83 23.13
C LEU A 133 10.99 3.01 24.09
N ASN A 134 10.39 2.32 25.06
CA ASN A 134 11.10 1.45 25.98
C ASN A 134 11.36 0.08 25.33
N PRO A 135 12.63 -0.29 25.01
CA PRO A 135 12.94 -1.53 24.31
C PRO A 135 12.67 -2.81 25.12
N PHE A 136 12.39 -2.68 26.42
CA PHE A 136 12.05 -3.81 27.30
C PHE A 136 10.56 -3.97 27.57
N ALA A 137 9.75 -2.97 27.18
CA ALA A 137 8.30 -3.05 27.34
C ALA A 137 7.69 -3.98 26.28
N THR A 138 6.61 -4.66 26.65
CA THR A 138 5.90 -5.59 25.75
C THR A 138 4.41 -5.24 25.68
N PRO A 139 4.09 -4.00 25.29
CA PRO A 139 2.71 -3.56 25.17
C PRO A 139 1.93 -4.49 24.23
N CYS A 140 0.67 -4.71 24.55
CA CYS A 140 -0.23 -5.59 23.79
C CYS A 140 0.17 -7.07 23.67
N ARG A 141 1.22 -7.57 24.36
CA ARG A 141 1.61 -8.99 24.35
C ARG A 141 0.49 -9.95 24.77
N ASN A 142 -0.36 -9.53 25.71
CA ASN A 142 -1.43 -10.34 26.30
C ASN A 142 -2.82 -9.70 26.10
N ARG A 143 -2.98 -8.89 25.05
CA ARG A 143 -4.27 -8.31 24.66
C ARG A 143 -5.01 -9.26 23.74
#